data_AF-A0A5C6TPI5-F1
#
_entry.id   AF-A0A5C6TPI5-F1
#
_cell.length_a   1.000
_cell.length_b   1.000
_cell.length_c   1.000
_cell.angle_alpha   90.00
_cell.angle_beta   90.00
_cell.angle_gamma   90.00
#
_symmetry.space_group_name_H-M   'P 1'
#
loop_
_entity.id
_entity.type
_entity.pdbx_description
1 polymer ?
#
loop_
_entity_poly.entity_id
_entity_poly.type
_entity_poly.pdbx_seq_one_letter_code
_entity_poly.pdbx_strand_id
1 'polypeptide(L)'
;MIRWSLPFLAGAMLALVPPAPAAAGTGWSRASDLSAYSAMRLYGGIAREQQVLCAGFAPARVAARWDERYGAREAALRDALAARHGAEAVRRAGDPRALREPCRPLPDGHWERRYSRLLRLLESRMDPAWPGLAPRRLGAPD
;
A
#
# COMPACT_ATOMS: atom_id res chain seq x y z
N MET A 1 -40.27 -8.90 -65.70
CA MET A 1 -41.19 -8.72 -64.55
C MET A 1 -40.67 -9.66 -63.47
N ILE A 2 -40.12 -9.29 -62.30
CA ILE A 2 -40.22 -8.10 -61.42
C ILE A 2 -38.84 -7.96 -60.73
N ARG A 3 -38.27 -6.74 -60.71
CA ARG A 3 -37.05 -6.39 -59.94
C ARG A 3 -37.48 -6.01 -58.52
N TRP A 4 -36.94 -6.67 -57.50
CA TRP A 4 -37.13 -6.29 -56.11
C TRP A 4 -35.95 -5.42 -55.66
N SER A 5 -36.24 -4.17 -55.33
CA SER A 5 -35.33 -3.21 -54.68
C SER A 5 -35.76 -3.09 -53.22
N LEU A 6 -34.96 -3.56 -52.28
CA LEU A 6 -35.14 -3.30 -50.85
C LEU A 6 -34.12 -2.25 -50.42
N PRO A 7 -34.54 -1.04 -50.01
CA PRO A 7 -33.64 -0.02 -49.49
C PRO A 7 -33.25 -0.31 -48.03
N PHE A 8 -31.95 -0.16 -47.78
CA PHE A 8 -31.31 0.05 -46.49
C PHE A 8 -31.99 1.16 -45.68
N LEU A 9 -32.35 0.88 -44.43
CA LEU A 9 -32.62 1.90 -43.40
C LEU A 9 -32.24 1.32 -42.02
N ALA A 10 -30.95 1.34 -41.71
CA ALA A 10 -30.45 1.16 -40.36
C ALA A 10 -30.43 2.54 -39.68
N GLY A 11 -31.51 2.85 -38.94
CA GLY A 11 -31.58 4.03 -38.08
C GLY A 11 -30.73 3.83 -36.83
N ALA A 12 -29.63 4.58 -36.72
CA ALA A 12 -28.81 4.64 -35.53
C ALA A 12 -29.53 5.45 -34.43
N MET A 13 -29.96 4.77 -33.36
CA MET A 13 -30.35 5.45 -32.12
C MET A 13 -29.09 5.91 -31.37
N LEU A 14 -28.89 7.22 -31.31
CA LEU A 14 -27.97 7.89 -30.40
C LEU A 14 -28.53 7.79 -28.97
N ALA A 15 -28.03 6.83 -28.20
CA ALA A 15 -28.25 6.78 -26.76
C ALA A 15 -27.43 7.89 -26.09
N LEU A 16 -28.15 8.87 -25.53
CA LEU A 16 -27.61 9.97 -24.73
C LEU A 16 -27.11 9.41 -23.38
N VAL A 17 -25.81 9.19 -23.25
CA VAL A 17 -25.17 8.83 -21.97
C VAL A 17 -24.79 10.13 -21.26
N PRO A 18 -25.32 10.42 -20.05
CA PRO A 18 -24.81 11.55 -19.27
C PRO A 18 -23.37 11.25 -18.83
N PRO A 19 -22.42 12.20 -18.96
CA PRO A 19 -21.07 11.99 -18.47
C PRO A 19 -21.11 11.93 -16.95
N ALA A 20 -20.75 10.77 -16.38
CA ALA A 20 -20.41 10.70 -14.98
C ALA A 20 -19.27 11.69 -14.70
N PRO A 21 -19.28 12.44 -13.57
CA PRO A 21 -18.15 13.27 -13.21
C PRO A 21 -16.95 12.35 -12.95
N ALA A 22 -16.07 12.25 -13.93
CA ALA A 22 -14.73 11.74 -13.73
C ALA A 22 -14.07 12.70 -12.74
N ALA A 23 -14.06 12.34 -11.46
CA ALA A 23 -13.17 12.96 -10.50
C ALA A 23 -11.75 12.79 -11.04
N ALA A 24 -11.23 13.86 -11.63
CA ALA A 24 -9.93 13.90 -12.27
C ALA A 24 -8.82 13.84 -11.20
N GLY A 25 -8.60 12.65 -10.66
CA GLY A 25 -7.31 12.21 -10.17
C GLY A 25 -6.81 11.17 -11.16
N THR A 26 -5.72 11.45 -11.85
CA THR A 26 -5.12 10.52 -12.81
C THR A 26 -5.01 9.12 -12.18
N GLY A 27 -5.54 8.10 -12.86
CA GLY A 27 -5.68 6.72 -12.35
C GLY A 27 -4.37 6.02 -11.91
N TRP A 28 -3.24 6.69 -12.08
CA TRP A 28 -1.91 6.29 -11.62
C TRP A 28 -1.74 6.34 -10.09
N SER A 29 -2.46 7.21 -9.38
CA SER A 29 -2.24 7.40 -7.94
C SER A 29 -2.76 6.23 -7.08
N ARG A 30 -3.89 5.60 -7.44
CA ARG A 30 -4.51 4.54 -6.60
C ARG A 30 -3.81 3.18 -6.69
N ALA A 31 -3.31 2.80 -7.85
CA ALA A 31 -2.48 1.60 -7.99
C ALA A 31 -1.10 1.76 -7.31
N SER A 32 -0.67 3.01 -7.08
CA SER A 32 0.60 3.29 -6.40
C SER A 32 0.55 3.02 -4.89
N ASP A 33 -0.60 3.21 -4.23
CA ASP A 33 -0.69 3.07 -2.77
C ASP A 33 -0.66 1.61 -2.33
N LEU A 34 -1.42 0.73 -2.99
CA LEU A 34 -1.35 -0.71 -2.72
C LEU A 34 0.02 -1.31 -3.09
N SER A 35 0.65 -0.80 -4.15
CA SER A 35 2.01 -1.20 -4.52
C SER A 35 3.04 -0.75 -3.48
N ALA A 36 2.94 0.49 -3.00
CA ALA A 36 3.79 1.01 -1.93
C ALA A 36 3.54 0.30 -0.60
N TYR A 37 2.28 -0.05 -0.29
CA TYR A 37 1.93 -0.86 0.88
C TYR A 37 2.51 -2.28 0.77
N SER A 38 2.44 -2.91 -0.40
CA SER A 38 3.06 -4.22 -0.62
C SER A 38 4.58 -4.18 -0.45
N ALA A 39 5.24 -3.18 -1.04
CA ALA A 39 6.67 -2.96 -0.87
C ALA A 39 7.06 -2.65 0.60
N MET A 40 6.22 -1.89 1.31
CA MET A 40 6.38 -1.64 2.74
C MET A 40 6.37 -2.97 3.51
N ARG A 41 5.33 -3.79 3.31
CA ARG A 41 5.21 -5.10 3.98
C ARG A 41 6.39 -6.02 3.66
N LEU A 42 6.87 -6.02 2.41
CA LEU A 42 8.05 -6.79 1.99
C LEU A 42 9.29 -6.37 2.78
N TYR A 43 9.61 -5.07 2.83
CA TYR A 43 10.78 -4.59 3.57
C TYR A 43 10.67 -4.80 5.08
N GLY A 44 9.46 -4.72 5.65
CA GLY A 44 9.21 -5.06 7.05
C GLY A 44 9.38 -6.56 7.33
N GLY A 45 9.02 -7.43 6.38
CA GLY A 45 9.32 -8.86 6.43
C GLY A 45 10.82 -9.12 6.45
N ILE A 46 11.54 -8.62 5.45
CA ILE A 46 13.00 -8.81 5.32
C ILE A 46 13.74 -8.25 6.54
N ALA A 47 13.37 -7.07 7.04
CA ALA A 47 14.01 -6.48 8.21
C ALA A 47 13.90 -7.38 9.45
N ARG A 48 12.74 -8.00 9.67
CA ARG A 48 12.51 -8.91 10.81
C ARG A 48 13.19 -10.25 10.61
N GLU A 49 13.14 -10.80 9.39
CA GLU A 49 13.85 -12.05 9.05
C GLU A 49 15.35 -11.91 9.25
N GLN A 50 15.96 -10.80 8.82
CA GLN A 50 17.39 -10.55 9.01
C GLN A 50 17.76 -10.42 10.49
N GLN A 51 16.91 -9.80 11.31
CA GLN A 51 17.13 -9.74 12.76
C GLN A 51 17.13 -11.14 13.40
N VAL A 52 16.23 -12.02 12.95
CA VAL A 52 16.16 -13.39 13.46
C VAL A 52 17.32 -14.25 12.93
N LEU A 53 17.46 -14.32 11.61
CA LEU A 53 18.34 -15.28 10.94
C LEU A 53 19.81 -14.86 10.95
N CYS A 54 20.08 -13.55 10.86
CA CYS A 54 21.45 -13.05 10.69
C CYS A 54 22.00 -12.41 11.97
N ALA A 55 21.16 -11.75 12.78
CA ALA A 55 21.57 -11.14 14.05
C ALA A 55 21.25 -12.02 15.28
N GLY A 56 20.59 -13.16 15.10
CA GLY A 56 20.32 -14.14 16.16
C GLY A 56 19.31 -13.68 17.23
N PHE A 57 18.48 -12.67 16.93
CA PHE A 57 17.45 -12.24 17.88
C PHE A 57 16.29 -13.23 17.93
N ALA A 58 15.73 -13.44 19.13
CA ALA A 58 14.54 -14.27 19.32
C ALA A 58 13.33 -13.70 18.52
N PRO A 59 12.59 -14.53 17.76
CA PRO A 59 11.46 -14.07 16.96
C PRO A 59 10.40 -13.27 17.74
N ALA A 60 10.07 -13.71 18.95
CA ALA A 60 9.10 -13.02 19.82
C ALA A 60 9.57 -11.61 20.20
N ARG A 61 10.88 -11.44 20.46
CA ARG A 61 11.47 -10.13 20.79
C ARG A 61 11.46 -9.20 19.58
N VAL A 62 11.76 -9.72 18.39
CA VAL A 62 11.69 -8.95 17.14
C VAL A 62 10.26 -8.50 16.86
N ALA A 63 9.28 -9.40 17.04
CA ALA A 63 7.87 -9.09 16.86
C ALA A 63 7.39 -8.00 17.84
N ALA A 64 7.69 -8.14 19.13
CA ALA A 64 7.31 -7.16 20.16
C ALA A 64 7.89 -5.77 19.87
N ARG A 65 9.19 -5.68 19.58
CA ARG A 65 9.85 -4.41 19.24
C ARG A 65 9.25 -3.77 17.99
N TRP A 66 8.89 -4.57 16.99
CA TRP A 66 8.25 -4.07 15.78
C TRP A 66 6.87 -3.49 16.06
N ASP A 67 6.07 -4.20 16.85
CA ASP A 67 4.73 -3.78 17.25
C ASP A 67 4.74 -2.51 18.11
N GLU A 68 5.63 -2.42 19.10
CA GLU A 68 5.86 -1.20 19.89
C GLU A 68 6.22 0.01 19.01
N ARG A 69 7.00 -0.23 17.95
CA ARG A 69 7.49 0.85 17.10
C ARG A 69 6.49 1.28 16.03
N TYR A 70 5.76 0.34 15.45
CA TYR A 70 4.95 0.57 14.26
C TYR A 70 3.52 0.02 14.31
N GLY A 71 3.18 -0.85 15.26
CA GLY A 71 1.92 -1.62 15.27
C GLY A 71 0.67 -0.75 15.15
N ALA A 72 0.54 0.26 16.02
CA ALA A 72 -0.59 1.20 15.97
C ALA A 72 -0.67 1.97 14.64
N ARG A 73 0.48 2.34 14.05
CA ARG A 73 0.55 3.07 12.79
C ARG A 73 0.22 2.18 11.59
N GLU A 74 0.72 0.95 11.57
CA GLU A 74 0.37 -0.04 10.55
C GLU A 74 -1.12 -0.39 10.61
N ALA A 75 -1.69 -0.54 11.80
CA ALA A 75 -3.11 -0.82 11.97
C ALA A 75 -3.97 0.32 11.40
N ALA A 76 -3.71 1.56 11.82
CA ALA A 76 -4.42 2.72 11.30
C ALA A 76 -4.27 2.84 9.77
N LEU A 77 -3.04 2.65 9.25
CA LEU A 77 -2.78 2.71 7.81
C LEU A 77 -3.57 1.65 7.05
N ARG A 78 -3.59 0.41 7.54
CA ARG A 78 -4.34 -0.69 6.94
C ARG A 78 -5.84 -0.38 6.91
N ASP A 79 -6.38 0.20 7.97
CA ASP A 79 -7.80 0.56 8.05
C ASP A 79 -8.14 1.69 7.05
N ALA A 80 -7.28 2.70 6.93
CA ALA A 80 -7.45 3.77 5.95
C ALA A 80 -7.35 3.29 4.50
N LEU A 81 -6.37 2.41 4.22
CA LEU A 81 -6.26 1.77 2.91
C LEU A 81 -7.49 0.89 2.62
N ALA A 82 -8.01 0.18 3.62
CA ALA A 82 -9.19 -0.66 3.47
C ALA A 82 -10.45 0.17 3.19
N ALA A 83 -10.60 1.32 3.85
CA ALA A 83 -11.67 2.26 3.57
C ALA A 83 -11.62 2.82 2.14
N ARG A 84 -10.43 3.03 1.58
CA ARG A 84 -10.23 3.59 0.22
C ARG A 84 -10.27 2.55 -0.91
N HIS A 85 -9.74 1.35 -0.67
CA HIS A 85 -9.50 0.34 -1.71
C HIS A 85 -10.24 -0.98 -1.50
N GLY A 86 -10.91 -1.15 -0.35
CA GLY A 86 -11.52 -2.40 0.08
C GLY A 86 -10.54 -3.32 0.82
N ALA A 87 -11.05 -3.99 1.87
CA ALA A 87 -10.26 -4.87 2.73
C ALA A 87 -9.57 -6.01 1.96
N GLU A 88 -10.24 -6.57 0.94
CA GLU A 88 -9.71 -7.66 0.13
C GLU A 88 -8.51 -7.22 -0.73
N ALA A 89 -8.53 -5.99 -1.27
CA ALA A 89 -7.40 -5.46 -2.02
C ALA A 89 -6.19 -5.23 -1.10
N VAL A 90 -6.42 -4.72 0.11
CA VAL A 90 -5.37 -4.54 1.13
C VAL A 90 -4.81 -5.89 1.60
N ARG A 91 -5.67 -6.90 1.79
CA ARG A 91 -5.25 -8.26 2.15
C ARG A 91 -4.32 -8.85 1.10
N ARG A 92 -4.68 -8.77 -0.19
CA ARG A 92 -3.82 -9.24 -1.30
C ARG A 92 -2.50 -8.49 -1.39
N ALA A 93 -2.51 -7.17 -1.18
CA ALA A 93 -1.29 -6.37 -1.19
C ALA A 93 -0.39 -6.63 0.05
N GLY A 94 -1.01 -6.97 1.18
CA GLY A 94 -0.35 -7.14 2.48
C GLY A 94 0.44 -8.44 2.66
N ASP A 95 0.30 -9.38 1.71
CA ASP A 95 0.99 -10.67 1.68
C ASP A 95 1.95 -10.73 0.47
N PRO A 96 2.99 -9.87 0.44
CA PRO A 96 4.02 -10.00 -0.59
C PRO A 96 4.74 -11.33 -0.39
N ARG A 97 4.93 -12.08 -1.48
CA ARG A 97 5.76 -13.29 -1.45
C ARG A 97 7.13 -12.93 -0.88
N ALA A 98 7.50 -13.60 0.20
CA ALA A 98 8.76 -13.36 0.89
C ALA A 98 9.92 -13.64 -0.07
N LEU A 99 10.75 -12.62 -0.30
CA LEU A 99 12.07 -12.80 -0.91
C LEU A 99 13.05 -13.06 0.22
N ARG A 100 13.69 -14.23 0.21
CA ARG A 100 14.81 -14.48 1.11
C ARG A 100 16.00 -13.63 0.65
N GLU A 101 16.37 -12.66 1.46
CA GLU A 101 17.59 -11.89 1.27
C GLU A 101 18.76 -12.57 1.98
N PRO A 102 19.92 -12.77 1.32
CA PRO A 102 21.11 -13.31 1.96
C PRO A 102 21.56 -12.46 3.15
N CYS A 103 22.12 -13.08 4.18
CA CYS A 103 22.82 -12.34 5.24
C CYS A 103 24.06 -11.68 4.63
N ARG A 104 24.02 -10.34 4.49
CA ARG A 104 25.14 -9.53 4.02
C ARG A 104 25.42 -8.43 5.03
N PRO A 105 26.69 -8.00 5.18
CA PRO A 105 27.01 -6.79 5.92
C PRO A 105 26.45 -5.58 5.16
N LEU A 106 25.20 -5.25 5.48
CA LEU A 106 24.53 -4.03 5.03
C LEU A 106 24.50 -3.08 6.23
N PRO A 107 24.51 -1.75 6.01
CA PRO A 107 24.41 -0.81 7.10
C PRO A 107 23.20 -1.15 7.98
N ASP A 108 23.42 -1.19 9.30
CA ASP A 108 22.40 -1.56 10.29
C ASP A 108 21.08 -0.87 9.99
N GLY A 109 19.99 -1.65 9.94
CA GLY A 109 18.64 -1.12 9.78
C GLY A 109 18.29 -0.56 8.38
N HIS A 110 19.03 -0.87 7.31
CA HIS A 110 18.69 -0.34 5.98
C HIS A 110 17.29 -0.76 5.48
N TRP A 111 16.87 -2.02 5.72
CA TRP A 111 15.51 -2.48 5.39
C TRP A 111 14.46 -1.77 6.23
N GLU A 112 14.71 -1.60 7.54
CA GLU A 112 13.83 -0.87 8.44
C GLU A 112 13.70 0.61 8.05
N ARG A 113 14.78 1.24 7.54
CA ARG A 113 14.72 2.60 6.99
C ARG A 113 13.85 2.68 5.73
N ARG A 114 13.95 1.71 4.83
CA ARG A 114 13.08 1.64 3.63
C ARG A 114 11.63 1.46 4.02
N TYR A 115 11.34 0.52 4.91
CA TYR A 115 10.02 0.33 5.50
C TYR A 115 9.48 1.64 6.10
N SER A 116 10.25 2.30 6.97
CA SER A 116 9.86 3.54 7.64
C SER A 116 9.57 4.69 6.67
N ARG A 117 10.33 4.76 5.57
CA ARG A 117 10.13 5.75 4.51
C ARG A 117 8.81 5.52 3.78
N LEU A 118 8.49 4.27 3.44
CA LEU A 118 7.23 3.93 2.78
C LEU A 118 6.03 4.12 3.69
N LEU A 119 6.14 3.75 4.97
CA LEU A 119 5.10 4.00 5.97
C LEU A 119 4.77 5.50 6.03
N ARG A 120 5.77 6.38 6.15
CA ARG A 120 5.56 7.84 6.15
C ARG A 120 4.96 8.37 4.85
N LEU A 121 5.41 7.84 3.71
CA LEU A 121 4.85 8.22 2.42
C LEU A 121 3.36 7.88 2.35
N LEU A 122 2.98 6.68 2.76
CA LEU A 122 1.59 6.23 2.76
C LEU A 122 0.76 7.05 3.76
N GLU A 123 1.26 7.28 4.97
CA GLU A 123 0.60 8.14 5.96
C GLU A 123 0.31 9.53 5.39
N SER A 124 1.28 10.17 4.72
CA SER A 124 1.09 11.51 4.11
C SER A 124 0.04 11.53 2.99
N ARG A 125 -0.30 10.37 2.42
CA ARG A 125 -1.30 10.23 1.35
C ARG A 125 -2.70 9.92 1.89
N MET A 126 -2.81 9.42 3.13
CA MET A 126 -4.09 8.95 3.68
C MET A 126 -4.99 10.08 4.23
N ASP A 127 -4.44 11.13 4.84
CA ASP A 127 -5.12 12.41 5.18
C ASP A 127 -4.13 13.33 5.93
N PRO A 128 -4.10 14.66 5.75
CA PRO A 128 -3.42 15.57 6.68
C PRO A 128 -3.96 15.55 8.13
N ALA A 129 -5.20 15.12 8.37
CA ALA A 129 -5.77 14.99 9.72
C ALA A 129 -5.40 13.68 10.45
N TRP A 130 -4.35 12.99 10.00
CA TRP A 130 -3.96 11.66 10.49
C TRP A 130 -3.61 11.65 11.99
N PRO A 131 -4.30 10.86 12.84
CA PRO A 131 -3.99 10.77 14.27
C PRO A 131 -2.61 10.16 14.56
N GLY A 132 -2.00 9.45 13.62
CA GLY A 132 -0.65 8.89 13.75
C GLY A 132 0.49 9.89 13.52
N LEU A 133 0.19 11.15 13.15
CA LEU A 133 1.14 12.25 13.04
C LEU A 133 1.25 13.09 14.32
N ALA A 134 0.61 12.67 15.42
CA ALA A 134 0.89 13.27 16.72
C ALA A 134 2.41 13.20 16.96
N PRO A 135 3.10 14.34 17.16
CA PRO A 135 4.54 14.33 17.33
C PRO A 135 4.87 13.45 18.54
N ARG A 136 5.56 12.32 18.30
CA ARG A 136 6.33 11.69 19.38
C ARG A 136 7.25 12.79 19.88
N ARG A 137 7.00 13.29 21.10
CA ARG A 137 8.03 14.01 21.84
C ARG A 137 9.22 13.07 21.83
N LEU A 138 10.22 13.39 21.02
CA LEU A 138 11.53 12.77 21.15
C LEU A 138 11.95 13.18 22.55
N GLY A 139 11.85 12.25 23.49
CA GLY A 139 12.43 12.42 24.81
C GLY A 139 13.87 12.84 24.60
N ALA A 140 14.24 13.97 25.20
CA ALA A 140 15.62 14.37 25.27
C ALA A 140 16.46 13.20 25.80
N PRO A 141 17.67 12.96 25.27
CA PRO A 141 18.59 12.07 25.94
C PRO A 141 18.96 12.68 27.29
N ASP A 142 18.72 11.93 28.36
CA ASP A 142 19.37 12.15 29.66
C ASP A 142 20.88 11.89 29.54
#